data_AF-A0A7Y1FY84-F1
#
_entry.id   AF-A0A7Y1FY84-F1
#
_cell.length_a   1.000
_cell.length_b   1.000
_cell.length_c   1.000
_cell.angle_alpha   90.00
_cell.angle_beta   90.00
_cell.angle_gamma   90.00
#
_symmetry.space_group_name_H-M   'P 1'
#
loop_
_entity.id
_entity.type
_entity.pdbx_description
1 polymer ?
#
loop_
_entity_poly.entity_id
_entity_poly.type
_entity_poly.pdbx_seq_one_letter_code
_entity_poly.pdbx_strand_id
1 'polypeptide(L)' 'MSSPSIVIEPLAQRGKLRWQVRMGRRSLIFHQEQAARAFAAQLHMRLLWLQEHANPDDEFAPPGKSYE' A
#
# COMPACT_ATOMS: atom_id res chain seq x y z
N MET A 1 15.28 -1.11 9.92
CA MET A 1 14.57 -1.18 8.63
C MET A 1 13.55 -0.04 8.61
N SER A 2 13.65 0.89 7.67
CA SER A 2 12.69 2.01 7.59
C SER A 2 11.34 1.48 7.14
N SER A 3 10.32 1.59 7.99
CA SER A 3 8.93 1.30 7.61
C SER A 3 8.57 2.16 6.40
N PRO A 4 8.03 1.57 5.31
CA PRO A 4 7.69 2.34 4.14
C PRO A 4 6.53 3.30 4.46
N SER A 5 6.83 4.60 4.54
CA SER A 5 5.83 5.64 4.71
C SER A 5 5.11 5.90 3.39
N ILE A 6 3.79 5.77 3.40
CA ILE A 6 2.92 6.12 2.28
C ILE A 6 2.53 7.59 2.45
N VAL A 7 2.72 8.39 1.41
CA VAL A 7 2.34 9.81 1.39
C VAL A 7 1.39 10.05 0.23
N ILE A 8 0.32 10.81 0.48
CA ILE A 8 -0.63 11.24 -0.54
C ILE A 8 -0.47 12.74 -0.72
N GLU A 9 -0.16 13.18 -1.93
CA GLU A 9 0.09 14.59 -2.26
C GLU A 9 -0.81 15.04 -3.42
N PRO A 10 -1.46 16.21 -3.35
CA PRO A 10 -2.13 16.81 -4.49
C PRO A 10 -1.09 17.30 -5.51
N LEU A 11 -1.28 16.96 -6.77
CA LEU A 11 -0.40 17.33 -7.88
C LEU A 11 -1.18 18.09 -8.95
N ALA A 12 -0.87 19.36 -9.13
CA ALA A 12 -1.40 20.14 -10.25
C ALA A 12 -0.63 19.76 -11.54
N GLN A 13 -1.28 19.04 -12.46
CA GLN A 13 -0.66 18.59 -13.70
C GLN A 13 -1.45 19.09 -14.91
N ARG A 14 -0.81 19.92 -15.75
CA ARG A 14 -1.40 20.48 -16.99
C ARG A 14 -2.76 21.16 -16.74
N GLY A 15 -2.87 21.92 -15.65
CA GLY A 15 -4.11 22.62 -15.27
C GLY A 15 -5.20 21.72 -14.68
N LYS A 16 -4.93 20.43 -14.42
CA LYS A 16 -5.86 19.52 -13.74
C LYS A 16 -5.31 19.09 -12.39
N LEU A 17 -6.15 19.11 -11.36
CA LEU A 17 -5.79 18.54 -10.06
C LEU A 17 -5.74 17.01 -10.18
N ARG A 18 -4.60 16.44 -9.81
CA ARG A 18 -4.36 15.00 -9.70
C ARG A 18 -3.88 14.68 -8.29
N TRP A 19 -3.83 13.40 -7.99
CA TRP A 19 -3.44 12.89 -6.67
C TRP A 19 -2.33 11.89 -6.82
N GLN A 20 -1.21 12.13 -6.16
CA GLN A 20 -0.05 11.25 -6.21
C GLN A 20 0.07 10.48 -4.91
N VAL A 21 0.16 9.15 -5.00
CA VAL A 21 0.53 8.29 -3.88
C VAL A 21 2.00 7.93 -4.03
N ARG A 22 2.80 8.17 -2.99
CA ARG A 22 4.24 7.88 -2.95
C ARG A 22 4.55 6.88 -1.87
N MET A 23 5.45 5.97 -2.20
CA MET A 23 6.01 4.97 -1.29
C MET A 23 7.51 4.87 -1.57
N GLY A 24 8.31 5.58 -0.78
CA GLY A 24 9.76 5.69 -0.99
C GLY A 24 10.10 6.20 -2.41
N ARG A 25 10.72 5.34 -3.22
CA ARG A 25 11.14 5.63 -4.60
C ARG A 25 10.03 5.46 -5.65
N ARG A 26 8.91 4.84 -5.27
CA ARG A 26 7.79 4.53 -6.18
C ARG A 26 6.69 5.55 -6.00
N SER A 27 6.08 5.97 -7.11
CA SER A 27 4.93 6.87 -7.10
C SER A 27 3.90 6.44 -8.14
N LEU A 28 2.64 6.74 -7.85
CA LEU A 28 1.48 6.45 -8.69
C LEU A 28 0.56 7.67 -8.70
N ILE A 29 0.03 8.02 -9.87
CA ILE A 29 -0.80 9.21 -10.06
C ILE A 29 -2.23 8.77 -10.37
N PHE A 30 -3.17 9.38 -9.67
CA PHE A 30 -4.61 9.16 -9.77
C PHE A 30 -5.29 10.45 -10.21
N HIS A 31 -6.39 10.31 -10.94
CA HIS A 31 -7.23 11.45 -11.32
C HIS A 31 -8.13 11.88 -10.15
N GLN A 32 -8.69 10.91 -9.42
CA GLN A 32 -9.61 11.14 -8.31
C GLN A 32 -8.91 10.97 -6.97
N GLU A 33 -9.21 11.86 -6.01
CA GLU A 33 -8.69 11.78 -4.64
C GLU A 33 -9.06 10.45 -3.98
N GLN A 34 -10.32 10.05 -4.10
CA GLN A 34 -10.86 8.84 -3.48
C GLN A 34 -10.15 7.59 -3.97
N ALA A 35 -9.80 7.53 -5.26
CA ALA A 35 -9.03 6.41 -5.82
C ALA A 35 -7.62 6.35 -5.22
N ALA A 36 -6.97 7.51 -5.05
CA ALA A 36 -5.65 7.61 -4.43
C ALA A 36 -5.68 7.16 -2.96
N ARG A 37 -6.69 7.62 -2.21
CA ARG A 37 -6.88 7.23 -0.80
C ARG A 37 -7.21 5.75 -0.64
N ALA A 38 -8.12 5.22 -1.45
CA ALA A 38 -8.48 3.80 -1.41
C ALA A 38 -7.26 2.91 -1.71
N PHE A 39 -6.48 3.27 -2.74
CA PHE A 39 -5.24 2.57 -3.04
C PHE A 39 -4.23 2.66 -1.89
N ALA A 40 -4.04 3.84 -1.30
CA ALA A 40 -3.13 4.02 -0.17
C ALA A 40 -3.55 3.16 1.04
N ALA A 41 -4.85 3.05 1.33
CA ALA A 41 -5.37 2.19 2.38
C ALA A 41 -5.09 0.70 2.08
N GLN A 42 -5.39 0.22 0.87
CA GLN A 42 -5.10 -1.15 0.46
C GLN A 42 -3.60 -1.46 0.48
N LEU A 43 -2.76 -0.52 0.05
CA LEU A 43 -1.32 -0.63 0.09
C LEU A 43 -0.81 -0.71 1.53
N HIS A 44 -1.35 0.12 2.43
CA HIS A 44 -1.01 0.08 3.85
C HIS A 44 -1.31 -1.28 4.47
N MET A 45 -2.51 -1.83 4.23
CA MET A 45 -2.88 -3.17 4.71
C MET A 45 -1.93 -4.25 4.16
N ARG A 46 -1.56 -4.16 2.88
CA ARG A 46 -0.63 -5.13 2.27
C ARG A 46 0.78 -5.03 2.86
N LEU A 47 1.23 -3.83 3.23
CA LEU A 47 2.54 -3.63 3.84
C LEU A 47 2.57 -4.10 5.29
N LEU A 48 1.49 -3.89 6.05
CA LEU A 48 1.34 -4.47 7.39
C LEU A 48 1.44 -5.99 7.31
N TRP A 49 0.66 -6.61 6.42
CA TRP A 49 0.70 -8.06 6.19
C TRP A 49 2.09 -8.56 5.80
N LEU A 50 2.77 -7.87 4.87
CA LEU A 50 4.16 -8.22 4.50
C LEU A 50 5.14 -8.05 5.65
N GLN A 51 4.95 -7.07 6.54
CA GLN A 51 5.81 -6.84 7.69
C GLN A 51 5.64 -7.96 8.72
N GLU A 52 4.41 -8.39 8.98
CA GLU A 52 4.10 -9.52 9.86
C GLU A 52 4.69 -10.83 9.31
N HIS A 53 4.59 -11.05 8.00
CA HIS A 53 5.12 -12.25 7.32
C HIS A 53 6.61 -12.17 6.94
N ALA A 54 7.28 -11.03 7.14
CA ALA A 54 8.71 -10.87 6.85
C ALA A 54 9.62 -11.32 8.00
N ASN A 55 9.06 -11.76 9.14
CA ASN A 55 9.81 -12.46 10.17
C ASN A 55 9.85 -13.96 9.77
N PRO A 56 11.01 -14.51 9.35
CA PRO A 56 11.10 -15.86 8.79
C PRO A 56 11.06 -16.97 9.86
N ASP A 57 10.39 -16.74 10.99
CA ASP A 57 10.26 -17.68 12.10
C ASP A 57 8.77 -17.92 12.46
N ASP A 58 7.85 -17.65 11.54
CA ASP A 58 6.47 -18.15 11.67
C ASP A 58 6.26 -19.20 10.59
N GLU A 59 6.42 -20.44 11.05
CA GLU A 59 6.09 -21.68 10.39
C GLU A 59 4.82 -21.53 9.55
N PHE A 60 4.97 -21.90 8.28
CA PHE A 60 3.94 -21.82 7.25
C PHE A 60 2.71 -22.66 7.64
N ALA A 61 1.81 -22.09 8.45
CA ALA A 61 0.52 -22.68 8.77
C ALA A 61 -0.59 -21.76 8.27
N PRO A 62 -1.04 -21.89 7.01
CA PRO A 62 -2.29 -21.24 6.57
C PRO A 62 -3.44 -21.73 7.46
N PRO A 63 -4.26 -20.84 8.06
CA PRO A 63 -5.39 -21.26 8.87
C PRO A 63 -6.49 -21.79 7.94
N GLY A 64 -6.83 -23.08 8.09
CA GLY A 64 -8.14 -23.60 7.68
C GLY A 64 -8.28 -24.14 6.26
N LYS A 65 -7.47 -25.13 5.88
CA LYS A 65 -7.87 -26.13 4.87
C LYS A 65 -7.73 -27.54 5.44
N SER A 66 -8.53 -27.84 6.46
CA SER A 66 -8.99 -29.21 6.67
C SER A 66 -10.03 -29.50 5.60
N TYR A 67 -9.60 -30.14 4.51
CA TYR A 67 -10.50 -30.99 3.74
C TYR A 67 -10.31 -32.40 4.28
N GLU A 68 -11.16 -32.79 5.23
CA GLU A 68 -11.67 -34.15 5.44
C GLU A 68 -12.83 -34.08 6.45
#